data_AF-A0A820K6A9-F1
#
_entry.id   AF-A0A820K6A9-F1
#
_cell.length_a   1.000
_cell.length_b   1.000
_cell.length_c   1.000
_cell.angle_alpha   90.00
_cell.angle_beta   90.00
_cell.angle_gamma   90.00
#
_symmetry.space_group_name_H-M   'P 1'
#
loop_
_entity.id
_entity.type
_entity.pdbx_description
1 polymer ?
#
loop_
_entity_poly.entity_id
_entity_poly.type
_entity_poly.pdbx_seq_one_letter_code
_entity_poly.pdbx_strand_id
1 'polypeptide(L)' 'MIEHPQPKSHGIIKRLKPIVPVLLGPQIPRKVREETQERYSRAITTLFIPWRSVKDLCAVNQSWREALGSRQESISTESK' A
#
# COMPACT_ATOMS: atom_id res chain seq x y z
N MET A 1 -12.35 11.45 24.22
CA MET A 1 -12.43 11.12 22.80
C MET A 1 -12.26 12.41 22.02
N ILE A 2 -11.21 12.54 21.22
CA ILE A 2 -10.97 13.77 20.44
C ILE A 2 -11.90 13.70 19.23
N GLU A 3 -12.94 14.54 19.20
CA GLU A 3 -13.81 14.68 18.04
C GLU A 3 -12.99 15.16 16.84
N HIS A 4 -13.14 14.47 15.71
CA HIS A 4 -12.50 14.88 14.46
C HIS A 4 -13.00 16.28 14.09
N PRO A 5 -12.13 17.24 13.71
CA PRO A 5 -12.51 18.64 13.50
C PRO A 5 -13.50 18.86 12.35
N GLN A 6 -13.72 17.86 11.49
CA GLN A 6 -14.65 17.94 10.35
C GLN A 6 -15.57 16.72 10.23
N PRO A 7 -16.34 16.35 11.27
CA PRO A 7 -17.12 15.11 11.28
C PRO A 7 -18.37 15.20 10.40
N LYS A 8 -18.83 16.42 10.08
CA LYS A 8 -20.03 16.68 9.26
C LYS A 8 -19.73 16.73 7.75
N SER A 9 -18.48 16.96 7.34
CA SER A 9 -18.11 17.16 5.93
C SER A 9 -17.27 16.03 5.33
N HIS A 10 -16.53 15.29 6.15
CA HIS A 10 -15.68 14.19 5.69
C HIS A 10 -16.25 12.84 6.16
N GLY A 11 -16.91 12.13 5.26
CA GLY A 11 -17.35 10.75 5.45
C GLY A 11 -16.43 9.79 4.70
N ILE A 12 -16.08 8.67 5.32
CA ILE A 12 -15.44 7.55 4.62
C ILE A 12 -16.57 6.64 4.12
N ILE A 13 -16.69 6.49 2.80
CA ILE A 13 -17.73 5.66 2.17
C ILE A 13 -17.08 4.43 1.54
N LYS A 14 -17.51 3.24 1.96
CA LYS A 14 -17.19 2.00 1.26
C LYS A 14 -18.12 1.86 0.06
N ARG A 15 -17.57 1.63 -1.13
CA ARG A 15 -18.40 1.43 -2.33
C ARG A 15 -19.19 0.13 -2.25
N LEU A 16 -20.43 0.17 -2.72
CA LEU A 16 -21.34 -1.00 -2.77
C LEU A 16 -20.93 -2.02 -3.84
N LYS A 17 -20.31 -1.55 -4.93
CA LYS A 17 -19.79 -2.40 -6.01
C LYS A 17 -18.26 -2.32 -6.01
N PRO A 18 -17.55 -3.47 -6.11
CA PRO A 18 -16.11 -3.47 -6.34
C PRO A 18 -15.79 -2.72 -7.64
N ILE A 19 -14.74 -1.90 -7.61
CA ILE A 19 -14.19 -1.24 -8.79
C ILE A 19 -12.69 -1.53 -8.85
N VAL A 20 -12.15 -1.64 -10.05
CA VAL A 20 -10.70 -1.75 -10.25
C VAL A 20 -10.13 -0.33 -10.29
N PRO A 21 -9.29 0.07 -9.32
CA PRO A 21 -8.66 1.38 -9.36
C PRO A 21 -7.68 1.46 -10.54
N VAL A 22 -7.82 2.49 -11.37
CA VAL A 22 -6.82 2.82 -12.39
C VAL A 22 -5.79 3.75 -11.75
N LEU A 23 -4.58 3.25 -11.55
CA LEU A 23 -3.49 4.03 -10.98
C LEU A 23 -2.93 4.97 -12.06
N LEU A 24 -3.04 6.28 -11.81
CA LEU A 24 -2.43 7.30 -12.65
C LEU A 24 -1.01 7.59 -12.16
N GLY A 25 -0.02 7.48 -13.04
CA GLY A 25 1.37 7.76 -12.70
C GLY A 25 2.36 6.91 -13.49
N PRO A 26 3.65 6.95 -13.09
CA PRO A 26 4.69 6.10 -13.66
C PRO A 26 4.31 4.62 -13.55
N GLN A 27 4.70 3.84 -14.55
CA GLN A 27 4.41 2.41 -14.59
C GLN A 27 4.99 1.68 -13.36
N ILE A 28 4.23 0.73 -12.80
CA ILE A 28 4.74 -0.17 -11.77
C ILE A 28 5.94 -0.94 -12.35
N PRO A 29 7.13 -0.88 -11.73
CA PRO A 29 8.31 -1.58 -12.21
C PRO A 29 8.08 -3.09 -12.33
N ARG A 30 8.78 -3.77 -13.23
CA ARG A 30 8.66 -5.24 -13.33
C ARG A 30 9.34 -5.91 -12.13
N LYS A 31 8.75 -6.99 -11.61
CA LYS A 31 9.32 -7.78 -10.50
C LYS A 31 10.59 -8.55 -10.86
N VAL A 32 10.76 -8.88 -12.15
CA VAL A 32 11.68 -9.95 -12.60
C VAL A 32 13.15 -9.56 -12.54
N ARG A 33 13.50 -8.29 -12.68
CA ARG A 33 14.90 -7.85 -12.71
C ARG A 33 15.35 -7.38 -11.33
N GLU A 34 16.57 -7.75 -10.96
CA GLU A 34 17.17 -7.35 -9.67
C GLU A 34 17.25 -5.82 -9.54
N GLU A 35 17.67 -5.14 -10.61
CA GLU A 35 17.72 -3.68 -10.73
C GLU A 35 16.37 -2.98 -10.48
N THR A 36 15.24 -3.64 -10.77
CA THR A 36 13.89 -3.07 -10.58
C THR A 36 13.20 -3.57 -9.32
N GLN A 37 13.79 -4.55 -8.63
CA GLN A 37 13.13 -5.25 -7.53
C GLN A 37 12.84 -4.35 -6.34
N GLU A 38 13.77 -3.50 -5.92
CA GLU A 38 13.56 -2.55 -4.83
C GLU A 38 12.43 -1.56 -5.14
N ARG A 39 12.42 -1.02 -6.37
CA ARG A 39 11.38 -0.08 -6.80
C ARG A 39 10.01 -0.77 -6.89
N TYR A 40 9.98 -2.00 -7.37
CA TYR A 40 8.76 -2.83 -7.37
C TYR A 40 8.25 -3.05 -5.95
N SER A 41 9.11 -3.50 -5.04
CA SER A 41 8.72 -3.78 -3.66
C SER A 41 8.20 -2.54 -2.95
N ARG A 42 8.83 -1.38 -3.17
CA ARG A 42 8.33 -0.08 -2.69
C ARG A 42 6.95 0.26 -3.25
N ALA A 43 6.71 0.05 -4.54
CA ALA A 43 5.41 0.32 -5.15
C ALA A 43 4.30 -0.58 -4.54
N ILE A 44 4.56 -1.88 -4.43
CA ILE A 44 3.57 -2.84 -3.89
C ILE A 44 3.27 -2.58 -2.42
N THR A 45 4.30 -2.38 -1.60
CA THR A 45 4.12 -2.05 -0.16
C THR A 45 3.30 -0.77 0.00
N THR A 46 3.59 0.28 -0.77
CA THR A 46 2.87 1.55 -0.69
C THR A 46 1.39 1.43 -1.08
N LEU A 47 1.08 0.60 -2.08
CA LEU A 47 -0.27 0.48 -2.65
C LEU A 47 -1.17 -0.46 -1.86
N PHE A 48 -0.62 -1.55 -1.32
CA PHE A 48 -1.41 -2.67 -0.82
C PHE A 48 -1.28 -2.95 0.67
N ILE A 49 -0.30 -2.34 1.34
CA ILE A 49 -0.19 -2.43 2.80
C ILE A 49 -0.80 -1.16 3.38
N PRO A 50 -1.70 -1.23 4.36
CA PRO A 50 -2.17 -0.03 5.05
C PRO A 50 -1.04 0.64 5.85
N TRP A 51 -0.86 1.96 5.71
CA TRP A 51 0.17 2.71 6.43
C TRP A 51 -0.29 4.13 6.78
N ARG A 52 0.28 4.68 7.85
CA ARG A 52 0.14 6.09 8.26
C ARG A 52 1.46 6.84 8.09
N SER A 53 2.58 6.14 8.18
CA SER A 53 3.92 6.68 7.99
C SER A 53 4.79 5.72 7.19
N VAL A 54 5.86 6.23 6.58
CA VAL A 54 6.82 5.41 5.83
C VAL A 54 7.44 4.31 6.70
N LYS A 55 7.56 4.53 8.01
CA LYS A 55 8.10 3.56 8.97
C LYS A 55 7.22 2.31 9.11
N ASP A 56 5.92 2.43 8.85
CA ASP A 56 5.00 1.28 8.88
C ASP A 56 5.30 0.33 7.71
N LEU A 57 5.75 0.90 6.59
CA LEU A 57 6.11 0.18 5.37
C LEU A 57 7.51 -0.40 5.43
N CYS A 58 8.52 0.41 5.75
CA CYS A 58 9.92 0.03 5.69
C CYS A 58 10.72 0.68 6.83
N ALA A 59 11.41 -0.13 7.63
CA ALA A 59 12.28 0.37 8.69
C ALA A 59 13.59 0.96 8.10
N VAL A 60 14.26 1.83 8.86
CA VAL A 60 15.48 2.53 8.38
C VAL A 60 16.60 1.57 7.98
N ASN A 61 16.70 0.42 8.65
CA ASN A 61 17.72 -0.60 8.40
C ASN A 61 17.19 -1.79 7.60
N GLN A 62 16.10 -1.61 6.86
CA GLN A 62 15.44 -2.66 6.10
C GLN A 62 15.37 -2.26 4.62
N SER A 63 15.58 -3.22 3.72
CA SER A 63 15.32 -3.03 2.29
C SER A 63 13.82 -3.14 1.97
N TRP A 64 13.36 -2.53 0.88
CA TRP A 64 11.94 -2.64 0.52
C TRP A 64 11.56 -4.06 0.14
N ARG A 65 12.50 -4.85 -0.41
CA ARG A 65 12.32 -6.28 -0.69
C ARG A 65 12.03 -7.07 0.58
N GLU A 66 12.81 -6.89 1.65
CA GLU A 66 12.58 -7.54 2.94
C GLU A 66 11.26 -7.07 3.57
N ALA A 67 10.98 -5.77 3.47
CA ALA A 67 9.76 -5.17 3.99
C ALA A 67 8.51 -5.77 3.34
N LEU A 68 8.53 -5.96 2.02
CA LEU A 68 7.44 -6.62 1.29
C LEU A 68 7.33 -8.09 1.68
N GLY A 69 8.44 -8.83 1.71
CA GLY A 69 8.45 -10.25 2.05
C GLY A 69 7.86 -10.53 3.43
N SER A 70 8.23 -9.74 4.44
CA SER A 70 7.72 -9.86 5.81
C SER A 70 6.22 -9.55 5.96
N ARG A 71 5.62 -8.85 4.99
CA ARG A 71 4.23 -8.37 5.05
C ARG A 71 3.35 -8.95 3.95
N GLN A 72 3.86 -9.92 3.18
CA GLN A 72 3.17 -10.56 2.07
C GLN A 72 1.80 -11.12 2.50
N GLU A 73 1.70 -11.63 3.73
CA GLU A 73 0.47 -12.18 4.33
C GLU A 73 -0.58 -11.13 4.69
N SER A 74 -0.17 -9.86 4.87
CA SER A 74 -1.09 -8.76 5.18
C SER A 74 -1.84 -8.24 3.95
N ILE A 75 -1.34 -8.55 2.75
CA ILE A 75 -2.01 -8.27 1.48
C ILE A 75 -3.12 -9.31 1.37
N SER A 76 -4.34 -8.95 1.78
CA SER A 76 -5.49 -9.85 1.86
C SER A 76 -5.63 -10.74 0.61
N THR A 77 -5.73 -12.05 0.84
CA THR A 77 -6.04 -13.08 -0.16
C THR A 77 -7.54 -13.16 -0.50
N GLU A 78 -8.38 -12.38 0.17
CA GLU A 78 -9.84 -12.41 -0.06
C GLU A 78 -10.23 -11.54 -1.27
N SER A 79 -10.06 -12.10 -2.46
CA SER A 79 -10.91 -11.81 -3.60
C SER A 79 -11.98 -12.91 -3.68
N LYS A 80 -13.12 -12.70 -3.01
CA LYS A 80 -14.35 -13.44 -3.27
C LYS A 80 -15.40 -12.49 -3.82
#